data_AF-A0A521W1J7-F1
#
_entry.id   AF-A0A521W1J7-F1
#
_cell.length_a   1.000
_cell.length_b   1.000
_cell.length_c   1.000
_cell.angle_alpha   90.00
_cell.angle_beta   90.00
_cell.angle_gamma   90.00
#
_symmetry.space_group_name_H-M   'P 1'
#
loop_
_entity.id
_entity.type
_entity.pdbx_description
1 polymer ?
#
loop_
_entity_poly.entity_id
_entity_poly.type
_entity_poly.pdbx_seq_one_letter_code
_entity_poly.pdbx_strand_id
1 'polypeptide(L)'
;MASKYLQAAVDHYKALGTLSLEVPEWVVDGKPLTIFWDPMTLEESARFAKGDGGVLTFIDVIVAKALDSSGAKMFTIEDKPVLKRSVERAVLIRIGNAMLAAPSIEDAEKN
;
A
#
# COMPACT_ATOMS: atom_id res chain seq x y z
N MET A 1 12.91 -30.25 -3.75
CA MET A 1 11.42 -30.14 -3.82
C MET A 1 10.99 -29.23 -2.69
N ALA A 2 10.25 -28.15 -2.97
CA ALA A 2 9.67 -27.31 -1.92
C ALA A 2 8.58 -28.09 -1.16
N SER A 3 8.41 -27.80 0.13
CA SER A 3 7.36 -28.41 0.95
C SER A 3 5.97 -28.04 0.40
N LYS A 4 5.03 -29.01 0.34
CA LYS A 4 3.64 -28.74 -0.07
C LYS A 4 2.95 -27.67 0.78
N TYR A 5 3.34 -27.56 2.05
CA TYR A 5 2.83 -26.54 2.97
C TYR A 5 3.36 -25.15 2.62
N LEU A 6 4.63 -25.07 2.21
CA LEU A 6 5.23 -23.81 1.77
C LEU A 6 4.58 -23.35 0.45
N GLN A 7 4.35 -24.27 -0.48
CA GLN A 7 3.68 -23.96 -1.73
C GLN A 7 2.28 -23.39 -1.50
N ALA A 8 1.47 -24.03 -0.66
CA ALA A 8 0.13 -23.54 -0.31
C ALA A 8 0.14 -22.13 0.31
N ALA A 9 1.11 -21.82 1.19
CA ALA A 9 1.24 -20.49 1.79
C ALA A 9 1.63 -19.41 0.77
N VAL A 10 2.54 -19.73 -0.17
CA VAL A 10 2.95 -18.83 -1.25
C VAL A 10 1.81 -18.60 -2.25
N ASP A 11 1.06 -19.65 -2.57
CA ASP A 11 -0.06 -19.56 -3.49
C ASP A 11 -1.19 -18.71 -2.92
N HIS A 12 -1.48 -18.84 -1.62
CA HIS A 12 -2.40 -17.93 -0.92
C HIS A 12 -1.96 -16.47 -1.06
N TYR A 13 -0.69 -16.15 -0.80
CA TYR A 13 -0.20 -14.77 -0.94
C TYR A 13 -0.38 -14.21 -2.35
N LYS A 14 -0.09 -15.02 -3.39
CA LYS A 14 -0.30 -14.63 -4.79
C LYS A 14 -1.78 -14.42 -5.13
N ALA A 15 -2.65 -15.24 -4.55
CA ALA A 15 -4.10 -15.18 -4.79
C ALA A 15 -4.75 -13.91 -4.22
N LEU A 16 -4.11 -13.23 -3.26
CA LEU A 16 -4.61 -11.96 -2.71
C LEU A 16 -4.65 -10.83 -3.76
N GLY A 17 -3.83 -10.94 -4.82
CA GLY A 17 -3.78 -9.97 -5.90
C GLY A 17 -3.38 -8.56 -5.44
N THR A 18 -3.69 -7.58 -6.29
CA THR A 18 -3.44 -6.17 -6.02
C THR A 18 -4.67 -5.54 -5.38
N LEU A 19 -4.47 -4.83 -4.27
CA LEU A 19 -5.49 -4.08 -3.55
C LEU A 19 -5.59 -2.66 -4.13
N SER A 20 -6.73 -2.00 -3.90
CA SER A 20 -6.93 -0.63 -4.34
C SER A 20 -7.73 0.21 -3.35
N LEU A 21 -7.53 1.53 -3.39
CA LEU A 21 -8.27 2.52 -2.61
C LEU A 21 -8.50 3.76 -3.47
N GLU A 22 -9.75 4.16 -3.60
CA GLU A 22 -10.09 5.46 -4.16
C GLU A 22 -9.84 6.58 -3.13
N VAL A 23 -9.19 7.64 -3.56
CA VAL A 23 -8.90 8.84 -2.77
C VAL A 23 -9.66 10.01 -3.41
N PRO A 24 -10.93 10.25 -3.03
CA PRO A 24 -11.79 11.24 -3.68
C PRO A 24 -11.25 12.68 -3.55
N GLU A 25 -10.42 12.95 -2.56
CA GLU A 25 -9.80 14.25 -2.30
C GLU A 25 -8.67 14.56 -3.30
N TRP A 26 -8.09 13.55 -3.96
CA TRP A 26 -7.01 13.72 -4.93
C TRP A 26 -7.57 13.50 -6.33
N VAL A 27 -7.67 14.57 -7.11
CA VAL A 27 -8.27 14.51 -8.46
C VAL A 27 -7.17 14.69 -9.50
N VAL A 28 -7.07 13.71 -10.41
CA VAL A 28 -6.18 13.74 -11.58
C VAL A 28 -7.03 13.56 -12.83
N ASP A 29 -6.84 14.42 -13.83
CA ASP A 29 -7.61 14.43 -15.08
C ASP A 29 -9.15 14.43 -14.89
N GLY A 30 -9.60 15.12 -13.84
CA GLY A 30 -11.03 15.24 -13.50
C GLY A 30 -11.66 14.00 -12.85
N LYS A 31 -10.85 13.01 -12.44
CA LYS A 31 -11.32 11.80 -11.74
C LYS A 31 -10.64 11.64 -10.38
N PRO A 32 -11.34 11.09 -9.37
CA PRO A 32 -10.71 10.59 -8.15
C PRO A 32 -9.53 9.69 -8.45
N LEU A 33 -8.45 9.86 -7.69
CA LEU A 33 -7.25 9.06 -7.84
C LEU A 33 -7.45 7.70 -7.17
N THR A 34 -7.21 6.64 -7.92
CA THR A 34 -7.14 5.28 -7.36
C THR A 34 -5.69 4.91 -7.13
N ILE A 35 -5.37 4.49 -5.90
CA ILE A 35 -4.04 4.00 -5.51
C ILE A 35 -4.10 2.47 -5.44
N PHE A 36 -3.12 1.82 -6.04
CA PHE A 36 -2.97 0.36 -6.05
C PHE A 36 -1.76 -0.07 -5.21
N TRP A 37 -1.80 -1.25 -4.59
CA TRP A 37 -0.66 -1.84 -3.90
C TRP A 37 -0.83 -3.35 -3.68
N ASP A 38 0.28 -4.07 -3.56
CA ASP A 38 0.25 -5.48 -3.19
C ASP A 38 0.27 -5.65 -1.65
N PRO A 39 -0.38 -6.69 -1.10
CA PRO A 39 -0.29 -7.02 0.32
C PRO A 39 1.15 -7.14 0.82
N MET A 40 1.39 -6.75 2.07
CA MET A 40 2.74 -6.83 2.63
C MET A 40 3.12 -8.24 3.06
N THR A 41 4.37 -8.56 2.77
CA THR A 41 5.07 -9.68 3.39
C THR A 41 5.50 -9.33 4.82
N LEU A 42 5.87 -10.35 5.61
CA LEU A 42 6.42 -10.14 6.95
C LEU A 42 7.71 -9.31 6.93
N GLU A 43 8.53 -9.45 5.89
CA GLU A 43 9.79 -8.68 5.74
C GLU A 43 9.51 -7.19 5.56
N GLU A 44 8.56 -6.84 4.70
CA GLU A 44 8.14 -5.44 4.50
C GLU A 44 7.54 -4.85 5.77
N SER A 45 6.64 -5.58 6.44
CA SER A 45 6.06 -5.16 7.71
C SER A 45 7.15 -4.91 8.76
N ALA A 46 8.15 -5.79 8.86
CA ALA A 46 9.28 -5.60 9.77
C ALA A 46 10.15 -4.38 9.39
N ARG A 47 10.32 -4.09 8.10
CA ARG A 47 11.04 -2.91 7.63
C ARG A 47 10.34 -1.62 8.04
N PHE A 48 9.02 -1.54 7.89
CA PHE A 48 8.25 -0.35 8.26
C PHE A 48 8.10 -0.19 9.78
N ALA A 49 8.03 -1.30 10.52
CA ALA A 49 8.00 -1.29 11.98
C ALA A 49 9.33 -0.83 12.62
N LYS A 50 10.47 -1.02 11.94
CA LYS A 50 11.80 -0.57 12.40
C LYS A 50 12.04 0.94 12.26
N GLY A 51 11.13 1.68 11.62
CA GLY A 51 11.15 3.14 11.62
C GLY A 51 10.84 3.71 13.00
N ASP A 52 10.47 4.97 13.05
CA ASP A 52 10.00 5.66 14.25
C ASP A 52 8.66 5.12 14.78
N GLY A 53 8.05 4.14 14.10
CA GLY A 53 6.80 3.46 14.49
C GLY A 53 5.59 4.38 14.61
N GLY A 54 5.77 5.65 14.28
CA GLY A 54 4.81 6.73 14.43
C GLY A 54 4.14 7.08 13.11
N VAL A 55 3.44 8.22 13.12
CA VAL A 55 2.65 8.71 11.97
C VAL A 55 3.47 8.89 10.68
N LEU A 56 4.80 9.01 10.76
CA LEU A 56 5.66 9.16 9.58
C LEU A 56 5.86 7.85 8.81
N THR A 57 5.69 6.69 9.46
CA THR A 57 5.76 5.38 8.80
C THR A 57 4.73 5.26 7.67
N PHE A 58 3.57 5.91 7.78
CA PHE A 58 2.56 5.91 6.72
C PHE A 58 3.10 6.47 5.40
N ILE A 59 3.95 7.51 5.47
CA ILE A 59 4.56 8.10 4.28
C ILE A 59 5.59 7.14 3.67
N ASP A 60 6.34 6.43 4.51
CA ASP A 60 7.30 5.43 4.03
C ASP A 60 6.60 4.27 3.31
N VAL A 61 5.47 3.81 3.84
CA VAL A 61 4.64 2.77 3.22
C VAL A 61 4.06 3.27 1.88
N ILE A 62 3.46 4.47 1.87
CA ILE A 62 2.87 5.07 0.66
C ILE A 62 3.92 5.21 -0.44
N VAL A 63 5.07 5.82 -0.14
CA VAL A 63 6.14 6.00 -1.15
C VAL A 63 6.69 4.65 -1.63
N ALA A 64 6.81 3.67 -0.74
CA ALA A 64 7.35 2.37 -1.10
C ALA A 64 6.39 1.52 -1.92
N LYS A 65 5.07 1.66 -1.75
CA LYS A 65 4.09 0.69 -2.28
C LYS A 65 3.03 1.27 -3.22
N ALA A 66 2.73 2.56 -3.18
CA ALA A 66 1.70 3.16 -4.04
C ALA A 66 2.03 3.01 -5.53
N LEU A 67 1.09 2.42 -6.27
CA LEU A 67 1.14 2.21 -7.71
C LEU A 67 -0.05 2.88 -8.39
N ASP A 68 0.15 3.33 -9.63
CA ASP A 68 -0.93 3.75 -10.51
C ASP A 68 -1.62 2.55 -11.18
N SER A 69 -2.61 2.83 -12.05
CA SER A 69 -3.36 1.78 -12.78
C SER A 69 -2.51 0.96 -13.75
N SER A 70 -1.31 1.42 -14.10
CA SER A 70 -0.35 0.69 -14.92
C SER A 70 0.64 -0.16 -14.10
N GLY A 71 0.59 -0.05 -12.76
CA GLY A 71 1.56 -0.67 -11.86
C GLY A 71 2.85 0.13 -11.70
N ALA A 72 2.91 1.39 -12.15
CA ALA A 72 4.07 2.26 -11.99
C ALA A 72 4.04 2.99 -10.64
N LYS A 73 5.22 3.28 -10.07
CA LYS A 73 5.32 4.00 -8.79
C LYS A 73 4.76 5.41 -8.91
N MET A 74 3.85 5.76 -8.00
CA MET A 74 3.25 7.11 -7.96
C MET A 74 4.15 8.15 -7.31
N PHE A 75 5.01 7.71 -6.38
CA PHE A 75 5.85 8.61 -5.57
C PHE A 75 7.28 8.06 -5.46
N THR A 76 8.21 8.98 -5.21
CA THR A 76 9.62 8.73 -5.01
C THR A 76 10.05 9.13 -3.59
N ILE A 77 11.28 8.77 -3.22
CA ILE A 77 11.86 9.18 -1.93
C ILE A 77 11.97 10.71 -1.84
N GLU A 78 12.18 11.38 -2.97
CA GLU A 78 12.33 12.84 -3.06
C GLU A 78 11.03 13.59 -2.75
N ASP A 79 9.88 12.93 -2.89
CA ASP A 79 8.56 13.51 -2.62
C ASP A 79 8.21 13.52 -1.11
N LYS A 80 8.93 12.75 -0.29
CA LYS A 80 8.66 12.64 1.16
C LYS A 80 8.57 13.99 1.88
N PRO A 81 9.43 14.99 1.64
CA PRO A 81 9.32 16.29 2.29
C PRO A 81 8.03 17.02 1.94
N VAL A 82 7.55 16.91 0.69
CA VAL A 82 6.30 17.53 0.23
C VAL A 82 5.11 16.81 0.86
N LEU A 83 5.09 15.48 0.83
CA LEU A 83 4.06 14.67 1.50
C LEU A 83 3.96 15.02 2.99
N LYS A 84 5.10 15.20 3.68
CA LYS A 84 5.14 15.53 5.12
C LYS A 84 4.60 16.93 5.44
N ARG A 85 4.75 17.90 4.54
CA ARG A 85 4.56 19.33 4.86
C ARG A 85 3.35 19.96 4.18
N SER A 86 2.86 19.33 3.12
CA SER A 86 1.92 19.95 2.19
C SER A 86 0.73 19.06 1.82
N VAL A 87 0.64 17.85 2.39
CA VAL A 87 -0.49 16.95 2.18
C VAL A 87 -1.24 16.75 3.49
N GLU A 88 -2.57 16.70 3.39
CA GLU A 88 -3.43 16.56 4.56
C GLU A 88 -3.12 15.28 5.35
N ARG A 89 -2.85 15.46 6.64
CA ARG A 89 -2.50 14.38 7.57
C ARG A 89 -3.56 13.27 7.61
N ALA A 90 -4.84 13.60 7.63
CA ALA A 90 -5.91 12.62 7.77
C ALA A 90 -5.97 11.67 6.57
N VAL A 91 -5.81 12.21 5.36
CA VAL A 91 -5.76 11.43 4.11
C VAL A 91 -4.57 10.47 4.10
N LEU A 92 -3.36 10.94 4.47
CA LEU A 92 -2.17 10.09 4.54
C LEU A 92 -2.33 8.94 5.55
N ILE A 93 -2.92 9.20 6.72
CA ILE A 93 -3.18 8.16 7.73
C ILE A 93 -4.19 7.14 7.20
N ARG A 94 -5.26 7.58 6.53
CA ARG A 94 -6.26 6.68 5.95
C ARG A 94 -5.63 5.74 4.91
N ILE A 95 -4.86 6.28 3.98
CA ILE A 95 -4.18 5.50 2.94
C ILE A 95 -3.17 4.55 3.58
N GLY A 96 -2.32 5.05 4.47
CA GLY A 96 -1.31 4.23 5.15
C GLY A 96 -1.91 3.09 5.96
N ASN A 97 -3.01 3.33 6.68
CA ASN A 97 -3.73 2.28 7.41
C ASN A 97 -4.32 1.23 6.46
N ALA A 98 -4.91 1.63 5.34
CA ALA A 98 -5.42 0.70 4.34
C ALA A 98 -4.31 -0.19 3.77
N MET A 99 -3.12 0.38 3.52
CA MET A 99 -1.95 -0.38 3.06
C MET A 99 -1.39 -1.34 4.11
N LEU A 100 -1.48 -0.98 5.39
CA LEU A 100 -1.06 -1.81 6.53
C LEU A 100 -2.06 -2.88 6.95
N ALA A 101 -3.32 -2.75 6.52
CA ALA A 101 -4.35 -3.72 6.85
C ALA A 101 -4.05 -5.08 6.21
N ALA A 102 -4.34 -6.16 6.94
CA ALA A 102 -4.38 -7.48 6.33
C ALA A 102 -5.52 -7.50 5.30
N PRO A 103 -5.30 -8.04 4.10
CA PRO A 103 -6.37 -8.18 3.12
C PRO A 103 -7.50 -9.02 3.73
N SER A 104 -8.72 -8.50 3.66
CA SER A 104 -9.89 -9.28 4.01
C SER A 104 -10.21 -10.23 2.85
N ILE A 105 -10.77 -11.41 3.14
CA ILE A 105 -11.19 -12.38 2.11
C ILE A 105 -12.20 -11.73 1.13
N GLU A 106 -12.98 -10.74 1.59
CA GLU A 106 -13.98 -10.01 0.79
C GLU A 106 -13.37 -9.02 -0.22
N ASP A 107 -12.16 -8.51 0.01
CA ASP A 107 -11.49 -7.60 -0.93
C ASP A 107 -10.89 -8.34 -2.14
N ALA A 108 -10.62 -9.64 -2.01
CA ALA A 108 -10.05 -10.47 -3.07
C ALA A 108 -11.09 -10.92 -4.12
N GLU A 109 -12.39 -10.83 -3.84
CA GLU A 109 -13.46 -11.29 -4.75
C GLU A 109 -13.91 -10.23 -5.78
N LYS A 110 -13.37 -9.01 -5.74
CA LYS A 110 -13.83 -7.89 -6.61
C LYS A 110 -12.97 -7.61 -7.85
N ASN A 111 -11.90 -8.37 -8.09
CA ASN A 111 -10.97 -8.15 -9.21
C ASN A 111 -10.85 -9.37 -10.14
#